data_AF-A0A3S3QXF1-F1
#
_entry.id   AF-A0A3S3QXF1-F1
#
_cell.length_a   1.000
_cell.length_b   1.000
_cell.length_c   1.000
_cell.angle_alpha   90.00
_cell.angle_beta   90.00
_cell.angle_gamma   90.00
#
_symmetry.space_group_name_H-M   'P 1'
#
loop_
_entity.id
_entity.type
_entity.pdbx_description
1 polymer ?
#
loop_
_entity_poly.entity_id
_entity_poly.type
_entity_poly.pdbx_seq_one_letter_code
_entity_poly.pdbx_strand_id
1 'polypeptide(L)'
;ILATAHLVDAAAFAVKSQEGALLPQLSANAGVSSAYRNTVPGALSTSDGTTNSASIGATLTIPIYSGGRTSALVRQKKESLSQARIEVDVSRDQVRQAVTSAWTQYTAAQQSVAANRQVIAAAQLALNGVIEERNVGQRTTLDVLNAQNAVISAKINLASSERDVVVASYAILSATGRLSVDRLALNVTKYKPEEHYNAVKDKWYGLRTPDGR
;
A
#
# COMPACT_ATOMS: atom_id res chain seq x y z
N ILE A 1 -0.14 3.78 -7.97
CA ILE A 1 0.54 4.53 -9.05
C ILE A 1 2.03 4.76 -8.77
N LEU A 2 2.46 5.55 -7.77
CA LEU A 2 3.90 5.78 -7.54
C LEU A 2 4.66 4.48 -7.21
N ALA A 3 4.11 3.65 -6.32
CA ALA A 3 4.69 2.34 -6.00
C ALA A 3 4.82 1.44 -7.24
N THR A 4 3.79 1.40 -8.09
CA THR A 4 3.82 0.61 -9.33
C THR A 4 4.79 1.18 -10.37
N ALA A 5 5.00 2.51 -10.41
CA ALA A 5 6.03 3.11 -11.25
C ALA A 5 7.44 2.69 -10.81
N HIS A 6 7.72 2.67 -9.50
CA HIS A 6 9.00 2.15 -9.00
C HIS A 6 9.21 0.65 -9.28
N LEU A 7 8.13 -0.14 -9.36
CA LEU A 7 8.21 -1.54 -9.81
C LEU A 7 8.63 -1.64 -11.28
N VAL A 8 8.17 -0.72 -12.14
CA VAL A 8 8.64 -0.65 -13.55
C VAL A 8 10.13 -0.34 -13.60
N ASP A 9 10.61 0.61 -12.79
CA ASP A 9 12.04 0.94 -12.72
C ASP A 9 12.86 -0.27 -12.25
N ALA A 10 12.41 -0.95 -11.18
CA ALA A 10 13.04 -2.17 -10.69
C ALA A 10 13.08 -3.28 -11.75
N ALA A 11 11.99 -3.49 -12.49
CA ALA A 11 11.93 -4.45 -13.58
C ALA A 11 12.88 -4.07 -14.73
N ALA A 12 13.02 -2.77 -15.04
CA ALA A 12 13.95 -2.29 -16.05
C ALA A 12 15.42 -2.52 -15.64
N PHE A 13 15.75 -2.32 -14.36
CA PHE A 13 17.08 -2.68 -13.83
C PHE A 13 17.32 -4.19 -13.85
N ALA A 14 16.29 -5.01 -13.61
CA ALA A 14 16.41 -6.46 -13.72
C ALA A 14 16.71 -6.92 -15.16
N VAL A 15 16.13 -6.26 -16.18
CA VAL A 15 16.49 -6.49 -17.59
C VAL A 15 17.97 -6.17 -17.82
N LYS A 16 18.42 -4.98 -17.40
CA LYS A 16 19.84 -4.57 -17.54
C LYS A 16 20.79 -5.52 -16.83
N SER A 17 20.42 -6.02 -15.65
CA SER A 17 21.22 -7.01 -14.91
C SER A 17 21.38 -8.32 -15.70
N GLN A 18 20.32 -8.80 -16.37
CA GLN A 18 20.41 -9.98 -17.23
C GLN A 18 21.16 -9.72 -18.55
N GLU A 19 21.05 -8.51 -19.11
CA GLU A 19 21.87 -8.11 -20.25
C GLU A 19 23.37 -8.06 -19.85
N GLY A 20 23.67 -7.64 -18.62
CA GLY A 20 25.03 -7.69 -18.05
C GLY A 20 25.60 -9.10 -17.90
N ALA A 21 24.76 -10.14 -17.85
CA ALA A 21 25.22 -11.53 -17.83
C ALA A 21 25.83 -11.98 -19.18
N LEU A 22 25.66 -11.20 -20.25
CA LEU A 22 26.34 -11.41 -21.54
C LEU A 22 27.74 -10.76 -21.57
N LEU A 23 28.07 -9.93 -20.58
CA LEU A 23 29.35 -9.24 -20.50
C LEU A 23 30.37 -10.07 -19.68
N PRO A 24 31.67 -9.83 -19.87
CA PRO A 24 32.71 -10.34 -18.99
C PRO A 24 32.45 -10.00 -17.52
N GLN A 25 32.60 -10.99 -16.63
CA GLN A 25 32.47 -10.80 -15.19
C GLN A 25 33.84 -11.00 -14.53
N LEU A 26 34.27 -10.00 -13.75
CA LEU A 26 35.47 -10.08 -12.94
C LEU A 26 35.06 -10.24 -11.48
N SER A 27 35.46 -11.34 -10.84
CA SER A 27 35.31 -11.55 -9.40
C SER A 27 36.68 -11.58 -8.73
N ALA A 28 36.76 -11.10 -7.49
CA ALA A 28 37.95 -11.17 -6.66
C ALA A 28 37.57 -11.80 -5.32
N ASN A 29 38.40 -12.74 -4.85
CA ASN A 29 38.22 -13.43 -3.59
C ASN A 29 39.50 -13.34 -2.78
N ALA A 30 39.34 -13.11 -1.47
CA ALA A 30 40.42 -13.17 -0.50
C ALA A 30 39.96 -14.02 0.69
N GLY A 31 40.82 -14.92 1.15
CA GLY A 31 40.51 -15.83 2.23
C GLY A 31 41.71 -16.01 3.15
N VAL A 32 41.44 -16.10 4.45
CA VAL A 32 42.44 -16.45 5.46
C VAL A 32 41.94 -17.71 6.15
N SER A 33 42.77 -18.73 6.26
CA SER A 33 42.43 -19.96 6.95
C SER A 33 43.51 -20.34 7.96
N SER A 34 43.10 -20.88 9.08
CA SER A 34 43.97 -21.43 10.12
C SER A 34 43.52 -22.84 10.39
N ALA A 35 44.43 -23.79 10.21
CA ALA A 35 44.20 -25.20 10.48
C ALA A 35 45.13 -25.63 11.61
N TYR A 36 44.52 -26.06 12.72
CA TYR A 36 45.23 -26.68 13.83
C TYR A 36 45.20 -28.19 13.66
N ARG A 37 46.37 -28.83 13.60
CA ARG A 37 46.49 -30.30 13.58
C ARG A 37 47.03 -30.78 14.91
N ASN A 38 46.30 -31.72 15.53
CA ASN A 38 46.70 -32.43 16.73
C ASN A 38 46.86 -33.92 16.38
N THR A 39 48.06 -34.45 16.57
CA THR A 39 48.43 -35.83 16.25
C THR A 39 48.51 -36.67 17.52
N VAL A 40 47.97 -37.89 17.45
CA VAL A 40 47.94 -38.84 18.58
C VAL A 40 49.35 -39.42 18.80
N PRO A 41 49.83 -39.58 20.05
CA PRO A 41 51.19 -40.08 20.30
C PRO A 41 51.38 -41.51 19.74
N GLY A 42 52.34 -41.68 18.82
CA GLY A 42 52.70 -42.98 18.24
C GLY A 42 52.68 -43.08 16.71
N ALA A 43 52.19 -42.06 15.99
CA ALA A 43 52.25 -42.03 14.53
C ALA A 43 53.64 -41.60 14.03
N LEU A 44 54.30 -42.43 13.22
CA LEU A 44 55.53 -42.08 12.51
C LEU A 44 55.20 -41.02 11.44
N SER A 45 55.60 -39.77 11.70
CA SER A 45 55.45 -38.57 10.85
C SER A 45 54.19 -37.75 11.13
N THR A 46 54.29 -36.79 12.06
CA THR A 46 54.15 -35.32 11.84
C THR A 46 54.07 -34.63 13.20
N SER A 47 54.62 -33.41 13.32
CA SER A 47 54.54 -32.59 14.54
C SER A 47 53.20 -31.85 14.62
N ASP A 48 52.67 -31.68 15.84
CA ASP A 48 51.54 -30.78 16.11
C ASP A 48 51.88 -29.36 15.66
N GLY A 49 50.94 -28.69 15.01
CA GLY A 49 51.20 -27.38 14.44
C GLY A 49 49.96 -26.65 13.96
N THR A 50 50.02 -25.32 14.09
CA THR A 50 49.05 -24.41 13.50
C THR A 50 49.57 -23.97 12.13
N THR A 51 48.82 -24.27 11.07
CA THR A 51 49.11 -23.76 9.73
C THR A 51 48.15 -22.63 9.42
N ASN A 52 48.69 -21.43 9.27
CA ASN A 52 47.96 -20.26 8.80
C ASN A 52 48.26 -20.07 7.32
N SER A 53 47.24 -19.84 6.51
CA SER A 53 47.39 -19.50 5.10
C SER A 53 46.46 -18.35 4.73
N ALA A 54 46.93 -17.48 3.84
CA ALA A 54 46.14 -16.42 3.25
C ALA A 54 46.27 -16.51 1.72
N SER A 55 45.17 -16.34 1.00
CA SER A 55 45.14 -16.36 -0.45
C SER A 55 44.30 -15.21 -0.98
N ILE A 56 44.74 -14.66 -2.11
CA ILE A 56 44.01 -13.69 -2.90
C ILE A 56 44.00 -14.16 -4.35
N GLY A 57 42.86 -14.08 -5.01
CA GLY A 57 42.68 -14.48 -6.39
C GLY A 57 41.64 -13.60 -7.09
N ALA A 58 41.81 -13.42 -8.40
CA ALA A 58 40.82 -12.80 -9.26
C ALA A 58 40.49 -13.75 -10.41
N THR A 59 39.21 -13.88 -10.74
CA THR A 59 38.71 -14.74 -11.81
C THR A 59 37.94 -13.90 -12.82
N LEU A 60 38.38 -13.88 -14.08
CA LEU A 60 37.67 -13.26 -15.19
C LEU A 60 36.91 -14.34 -15.97
N THR A 61 35.58 -14.23 -16.02
CA THR A 61 34.69 -15.15 -16.74
C THR A 61 34.10 -14.45 -17.96
N ILE A 62 34.37 -14.97 -19.16
CA ILE A 62 33.84 -14.44 -20.41
C ILE A 62 32.92 -15.50 -21.05
N PRO A 63 31.60 -15.32 -21.03
CA PRO A 63 30.68 -16.25 -21.67
C PRO A 63 30.72 -16.08 -23.19
N ILE A 64 31.25 -17.07 -23.91
CA ILE A 64 31.30 -17.05 -25.39
C ILE A 64 29.98 -17.55 -25.99
N TYR A 65 29.48 -18.68 -25.49
CA TYR A 65 28.20 -19.25 -25.92
C TYR A 65 27.53 -20.02 -24.77
N SER A 66 26.26 -19.71 -24.52
CA SER A 66 25.49 -20.26 -23.40
C SER A 66 24.28 -21.08 -23.83
N GLY A 67 24.29 -21.62 -25.06
CA GLY A 67 23.19 -22.45 -25.58
C GLY A 67 21.84 -21.72 -25.68
N GLY A 68 21.83 -20.40 -25.84
CA GLY A 68 20.60 -19.59 -25.87
C GLY A 68 19.94 -19.34 -24.50
N ARG A 69 20.47 -19.88 -23.40
CA ARG A 69 19.90 -19.68 -22.05
C ARG A 69 19.83 -18.19 -21.66
N THR A 70 20.93 -17.46 -21.83
CA THR A 70 21.01 -16.05 -21.41
C THR A 70 20.11 -15.15 -22.24
N SER A 71 20.01 -15.37 -23.56
CA SER A 71 19.09 -14.62 -24.41
C SER A 71 17.62 -14.90 -24.07
N ALA A 72 17.27 -16.15 -23.76
CA ALA A 72 15.93 -16.51 -23.30
C ALA A 72 15.57 -15.81 -21.96
N LEU A 73 16.51 -15.75 -21.01
CA LEU A 73 16.32 -15.05 -19.73
C LEU A 73 16.14 -13.54 -19.92
N VAL A 74 16.90 -12.91 -20.81
CA VAL A 74 16.71 -11.49 -21.14
C VAL A 74 15.31 -11.26 -21.72
N ARG A 75 14.86 -12.11 -22.64
CA ARG A 75 13.52 -12.03 -23.21
C ARG A 75 12.44 -12.19 -22.14
N GLN A 76 12.59 -13.17 -21.24
CA GLN A 76 11.69 -13.37 -20.11
C GLN A 76 11.60 -12.11 -19.23
N LYS A 77 12.72 -11.49 -18.88
CA LYS A 77 12.71 -10.25 -18.06
C LYS A 77 12.12 -9.07 -18.80
N LYS A 78 12.26 -8.98 -20.13
CA LYS A 78 11.58 -7.97 -20.95
C LYS A 78 10.07 -8.13 -20.89
N GLU A 79 9.56 -9.36 -20.93
CA GLU A 79 8.13 -9.61 -20.72
C GLU A 79 7.68 -9.25 -19.30
N SER A 80 8.49 -9.53 -18.26
CA SER A 80 8.19 -9.08 -16.89
C SER A 80 8.14 -7.54 -16.78
N LEU A 81 9.00 -6.81 -17.50
CA LEU A 81 8.94 -5.36 -17.58
C LEU A 81 7.65 -4.88 -18.27
N SER A 82 7.24 -5.52 -19.37
CA SER A 82 5.97 -5.24 -20.04
C SER A 82 4.79 -5.47 -19.10
N GLN A 83 4.80 -6.56 -18.34
CA GLN A 83 3.79 -6.83 -17.31
C GLN A 83 3.73 -5.72 -16.25
N ALA A 84 4.88 -5.29 -15.72
CA ALA A 84 4.94 -4.21 -14.73
C ALA A 84 4.35 -2.88 -15.27
N ARG A 85 4.54 -2.60 -16.57
CA ARG A 85 3.94 -1.43 -17.22
C ARG A 85 2.42 -1.52 -17.29
N ILE A 86 1.90 -2.69 -17.67
CA ILE A 86 0.45 -2.94 -17.67
C ILE A 86 -0.12 -2.76 -16.26
N GLU A 87 0.59 -3.22 -15.23
CA GLU A 87 0.17 -3.05 -13.84
C GLU A 87 0.09 -1.58 -13.39
N VAL A 88 0.94 -0.70 -13.93
CA VAL A 88 0.81 0.75 -13.73
C VAL A 88 -0.50 1.27 -14.33
N ASP A 89 -0.85 0.84 -15.54
CA ASP A 89 -2.07 1.28 -16.20
C ASP A 89 -3.33 0.74 -15.49
N VAL A 90 -3.31 -0.52 -15.06
CA VAL A 90 -4.36 -1.09 -14.19
C VAL A 90 -4.49 -0.28 -12.89
N SER A 91 -3.38 0.07 -12.23
CA SER A 91 -3.41 0.91 -11.03
C SER A 91 -4.00 2.30 -11.30
N ARG A 92 -3.74 2.88 -12.48
CA ARG A 92 -4.34 4.17 -12.89
C ARG A 92 -5.84 4.03 -13.07
N ASP A 93 -6.30 2.98 -13.74
CA ASP A 93 -7.72 2.75 -13.98
C ASP A 93 -8.49 2.44 -12.69
N GLN A 94 -7.90 1.66 -11.78
CA GLN A 94 -8.45 1.45 -10.44
C GLN A 94 -8.61 2.75 -9.67
N VAL A 95 -7.63 3.66 -9.72
CA VAL A 95 -7.74 4.99 -9.09
C VAL A 95 -8.85 5.82 -9.73
N ARG A 96 -8.95 5.84 -11.08
CA ARG A 96 -10.04 6.54 -11.77
C ARG A 96 -11.41 5.99 -11.36
N GLN A 97 -11.56 4.66 -11.32
CA GLN A 97 -12.80 4.01 -10.89
C GLN A 97 -13.13 4.36 -9.44
N ALA A 98 -12.15 4.31 -8.53
CA ALA A 98 -12.34 4.64 -7.13
C ALA A 98 -12.78 6.11 -6.94
N VAL A 99 -12.16 7.05 -7.67
CA VAL A 99 -12.54 8.48 -7.63
C VAL A 99 -13.96 8.68 -8.15
N THR A 100 -14.29 8.08 -9.29
CA THR A 100 -15.64 8.17 -9.87
C THR A 100 -16.69 7.57 -8.91
N SER A 101 -16.40 6.42 -8.31
CA SER A 101 -17.29 5.77 -7.34
C SER A 101 -17.48 6.61 -6.08
N ALA A 102 -16.41 7.20 -5.53
CA ALA A 102 -16.51 8.09 -4.38
C ALA A 102 -17.33 9.35 -4.69
N TRP A 103 -17.16 9.92 -5.89
CA TRP A 103 -17.92 11.09 -6.34
C TRP A 103 -19.41 10.79 -6.52
N THR A 104 -19.76 9.65 -7.13
CA THR A 104 -21.17 9.25 -7.29
C THR A 104 -21.82 8.93 -5.94
N GLN A 105 -21.09 8.30 -5.01
CA GLN A 105 -21.57 8.07 -3.64
C GLN A 105 -21.82 9.37 -2.89
N TYR A 106 -20.91 10.35 -2.98
CA TYR A 106 -21.11 11.67 -2.38
C TYR A 106 -22.32 12.40 -2.95
N THR A 107 -22.48 12.37 -4.27
CA THR A 107 -23.65 12.97 -4.94
C THR A 107 -24.95 12.29 -4.49
N ALA A 108 -24.95 10.95 -4.44
CA ALA A 108 -26.11 10.18 -3.97
C ALA A 108 -26.45 10.53 -2.51
N ALA A 109 -25.46 10.60 -1.62
CA ALA A 109 -25.65 10.97 -0.22
C ALA A 109 -26.27 12.38 -0.06
N GLN A 110 -25.84 13.35 -0.88
CA GLN A 110 -26.46 14.68 -0.88
C GLN A 110 -27.93 14.64 -1.29
N GLN A 111 -28.27 13.83 -2.31
CA GLN A 111 -29.66 13.64 -2.72
C GLN A 111 -30.49 12.92 -1.64
N SER A 112 -29.90 11.96 -0.93
CA SER A 112 -30.54 11.30 0.21
C SER A 112 -30.86 12.29 1.35
N VAL A 113 -29.98 13.25 1.63
CA VAL A 113 -30.27 14.33 2.60
C VAL A 113 -31.45 15.17 2.13
N ALA A 114 -31.48 15.58 0.86
CA ALA A 114 -32.59 16.36 0.31
C ALA A 114 -33.93 15.59 0.39
N ALA A 115 -33.92 14.30 0.04
CA ALA A 115 -35.09 13.43 0.14
C ALA A 115 -35.56 13.27 1.59
N ASN A 116 -34.66 13.02 2.54
CA ASN A 116 -35.03 12.85 3.95
C ASN A 116 -35.57 14.14 4.59
N ARG A 117 -35.16 15.32 4.11
CA ARG A 117 -35.81 16.59 4.50
C ARG A 117 -37.27 16.65 4.06
N GLN A 118 -37.58 16.17 2.86
CA GLN A 118 -38.96 16.08 2.38
C GLN A 118 -39.77 15.05 3.17
N VAL A 119 -39.17 13.91 3.53
CA VAL A 119 -39.81 12.89 4.38
C VAL A 119 -40.19 13.46 5.76
N ILE A 120 -39.33 14.29 6.36
CA ILE A 120 -39.67 14.98 7.63
C ILE A 120 -40.87 15.90 7.45
N ALA A 121 -40.88 16.72 6.39
CA ALA A 121 -42.00 17.62 6.12
C ALA A 121 -43.32 16.85 5.92
N ALA A 122 -43.28 15.74 5.18
CA ALA A 122 -44.43 14.86 4.97
C ALA A 122 -44.89 14.20 6.29
N ALA A 123 -43.96 13.71 7.12
CA ALA A 123 -44.27 13.11 8.41
C ALA A 123 -44.88 14.12 9.38
N GLN A 124 -44.42 15.38 9.37
CA GLN A 124 -44.98 16.46 10.17
C GLN A 124 -46.40 16.82 9.70
N LEU A 125 -46.63 16.88 8.39
CA LEU A 125 -47.97 17.10 7.85
C LEU A 125 -48.92 15.96 8.24
N ALA A 126 -48.48 14.72 8.15
CA ALA A 126 -49.25 13.56 8.59
C ALA A 126 -49.56 13.59 10.09
N LEU A 127 -48.58 13.96 10.93
CA LEU A 127 -48.80 14.15 12.36
C LEU A 127 -49.87 15.20 12.65
N ASN A 128 -49.83 16.35 11.96
CA ASN A 128 -50.84 17.39 12.11
C ASN A 128 -52.24 16.86 11.72
N GLY A 129 -52.34 16.12 10.61
CA GLY A 129 -53.60 15.47 10.20
C GLY A 129 -54.15 14.51 11.25
N VAL A 130 -53.29 13.66 11.85
CA VAL A 130 -53.69 12.72 12.91
C VAL A 130 -54.09 13.45 14.19
N ILE A 131 -53.46 14.58 14.52
CA ILE A 131 -53.86 15.42 15.66
C ILE A 131 -55.26 16.00 15.44
N GLU A 132 -55.55 16.53 14.26
CA GLU A 132 -56.88 17.06 13.94
C GLU A 132 -57.95 15.96 13.94
N GLU A 133 -57.67 14.80 13.34
CA GLU A 133 -58.55 13.62 13.39
C GLU A 133 -58.80 13.14 14.82
N ARG A 134 -57.80 13.24 15.71
CA ARG A 134 -57.97 12.94 17.15
C ARG A 134 -58.86 13.97 17.83
N ASN A 135 -58.75 15.25 17.49
CA ASN A 135 -59.56 16.32 18.09
C ASN A 135 -61.05 16.17 17.76
N VAL A 136 -61.37 15.61 16.59
CA VAL A 136 -62.75 15.27 16.18
C VAL A 136 -63.17 13.84 16.54
N GLY A 137 -62.34 13.10 17.30
CA GLY A 137 -62.66 11.76 17.81
C GLY A 137 -62.53 10.61 16.81
N GLN A 138 -61.95 10.83 15.63
CA GLN A 138 -61.75 9.81 14.58
C GLN A 138 -60.46 8.99 14.74
N ARG A 139 -59.47 9.51 15.48
CA ARG A 139 -58.21 8.83 15.83
C ARG A 139 -58.01 8.75 17.33
N THR A 140 -57.19 7.81 17.75
CA THR A 140 -56.83 7.62 19.16
C THR A 140 -55.53 8.35 19.52
N THR A 141 -55.27 8.50 20.82
CA THR A 141 -53.97 9.00 21.31
C THR A 141 -52.80 8.11 20.86
N LEU A 142 -53.02 6.80 20.72
CA LEU A 142 -52.00 5.87 20.23
C LEU A 142 -51.58 6.21 18.79
N ASP A 143 -52.53 6.63 17.94
CA ASP A 143 -52.22 7.05 16.56
C ASP A 143 -51.35 8.30 16.52
N VAL A 144 -51.61 9.26 17.41
CA VAL A 144 -50.77 10.46 17.56
C VAL A 144 -49.35 10.07 17.99
N LEU A 145 -49.20 9.17 18.97
CA LEU A 145 -47.87 8.70 19.40
C LEU A 145 -47.14 7.97 18.27
N ASN A 146 -47.85 7.15 17.48
CA ASN A 146 -47.26 6.47 16.32
C ASN A 146 -46.80 7.48 15.25
N ALA A 147 -47.59 8.52 14.97
CA ALA A 147 -47.21 9.58 14.05
C ALA A 147 -46.02 10.41 14.58
N GLN A 148 -45.96 10.67 15.89
CA GLN A 148 -44.80 11.32 16.52
C GLN A 148 -43.53 10.46 16.39
N ASN A 149 -43.64 9.15 16.62
CA ASN A 149 -42.54 8.20 16.40
C ASN A 149 -42.06 8.18 14.94
N ALA A 150 -42.97 8.33 13.97
CA ALA A 150 -42.60 8.44 12.55
C ALA A 150 -41.79 9.72 12.27
N VAL A 151 -42.17 10.87 12.85
CA VAL A 151 -41.41 12.12 12.74
C VAL A 151 -40.02 11.99 13.37
N ILE A 152 -39.91 11.36 14.54
CA ILE A 152 -38.62 11.14 15.21
C ILE A 152 -37.73 10.23 14.38
N SER A 153 -38.27 9.12 13.87
CA SER A 153 -37.56 8.21 12.97
C SER A 153 -37.04 8.92 11.72
N ALA A 154 -37.87 9.77 11.09
CA ALA A 154 -37.46 10.57 9.93
C ALA A 154 -36.31 11.55 10.26
N LYS A 155 -36.33 12.17 11.43
CA LYS A 155 -35.23 13.04 11.90
C LYS A 155 -33.93 12.28 12.13
N ILE A 156 -34.00 11.08 12.72
CA ILE A 156 -32.83 10.21 12.90
C ILE A 156 -32.23 9.83 11.55
N ASN A 157 -33.07 9.47 10.57
CA ASN A 157 -32.61 9.13 9.21
C ASN A 157 -31.95 10.32 8.50
N LEU A 158 -32.48 11.54 8.69
CA LEU A 158 -31.82 12.75 8.18
C LEU A 158 -30.44 12.93 8.80
N ALA A 159 -30.31 12.81 10.13
CA ALA A 159 -29.03 12.95 10.81
C ALA A 159 -28.00 11.90 10.34
N SER A 160 -28.45 10.65 10.11
CA SER A 160 -27.60 9.61 9.51
C SER A 160 -27.15 10.01 8.10
N SER A 161 -28.07 10.51 7.26
CA SER A 161 -27.74 10.92 5.88
C SER A 161 -26.76 12.10 5.84
N GLU A 162 -26.89 13.05 6.76
CA GLU A 162 -25.96 14.18 6.88
C GLU A 162 -24.55 13.69 7.29
N ARG A 163 -24.47 12.71 8.20
CA ARG A 163 -23.21 12.03 8.51
C ARG A 163 -22.64 11.32 7.28
N ASP A 164 -23.47 10.63 6.51
CA ASP A 164 -23.02 9.87 5.33
C ASP A 164 -22.42 10.79 4.25
N VAL A 165 -22.95 12.01 4.07
CA VAL A 165 -22.33 13.04 3.21
C VAL A 165 -20.92 13.40 3.68
N VAL A 166 -20.73 13.57 5.00
CA VAL A 166 -19.41 13.87 5.57
C VAL A 166 -18.45 12.70 5.33
N VAL A 167 -18.87 11.45 5.58
CA VAL A 167 -18.05 10.26 5.33
C VAL A 167 -17.69 10.14 3.85
N ALA A 168 -18.64 10.35 2.94
CA ALA A 168 -18.40 10.32 1.51
C ALA A 168 -17.43 11.42 1.05
N SER A 169 -17.43 12.60 1.71
CA SER A 169 -16.44 13.65 1.42
C SER A 169 -15.01 13.21 1.76
N TYR A 170 -14.81 12.47 2.86
CA TYR A 170 -13.52 11.87 3.20
C TYR A 170 -13.12 10.75 2.24
N ALA A 171 -14.08 9.97 1.74
CA ALA A 171 -13.82 8.95 0.72
C ALA A 171 -13.24 9.56 -0.57
N ILE A 172 -13.72 10.74 -0.99
CA ILE A 172 -13.15 11.48 -2.13
C ILE A 172 -11.71 11.90 -1.84
N LEU A 173 -11.43 12.45 -0.65
CA LEU A 173 -10.08 12.84 -0.24
C LEU A 173 -9.13 11.63 -0.21
N SER A 174 -9.62 10.48 0.25
CA SER A 174 -8.87 9.22 0.25
C SER A 174 -8.54 8.76 -1.18
N ALA A 175 -9.55 8.69 -2.05
CA ALA A 175 -9.38 8.25 -3.43
C ALA A 175 -8.45 9.16 -4.25
N THR A 176 -8.42 10.45 -3.94
CA THR A 176 -7.50 11.42 -4.57
C THR A 176 -6.11 11.46 -3.95
N GLY A 177 -5.85 10.65 -2.91
CA GLY A 177 -4.55 10.62 -2.21
C GLY A 177 -4.27 11.87 -1.37
N ARG A 178 -5.31 12.66 -1.04
CA ARG A 178 -5.22 13.90 -0.26
C ARG A 178 -5.67 13.74 1.18
N LEU A 179 -5.99 12.52 1.61
CA LEU A 179 -6.27 12.21 2.99
C LEU A 179 -4.96 12.12 3.77
N SER A 180 -4.41 13.27 4.18
CA SER A 180 -3.20 13.35 4.99
C SER A 180 -3.45 14.09 6.30
N VAL A 181 -2.67 13.73 7.32
CA VAL A 181 -2.65 14.37 8.64
C VAL A 181 -2.53 15.90 8.52
N ASP A 182 -1.68 16.37 7.60
CA ASP A 182 -1.47 17.81 7.36
C ASP A 182 -2.73 18.51 6.87
N ARG A 183 -3.46 17.88 5.95
CA ARG A 183 -4.68 18.46 5.37
C ARG A 183 -5.88 18.38 6.30
N LEU A 184 -5.89 17.40 7.21
CA LEU A 184 -6.90 17.25 8.25
C LEU A 184 -6.55 18.04 9.53
N ALA A 185 -5.40 18.73 9.55
CA ALA A 185 -4.88 19.46 10.72
C ALA A 185 -4.89 18.62 12.02
N LEU A 186 -4.63 17.31 11.89
CA LEU A 186 -4.64 16.39 13.03
C LEU A 186 -3.33 16.53 13.81
N ASN A 187 -3.43 16.63 15.13
CA ASN A 187 -2.27 16.76 16.02
C ASN A 187 -1.62 15.39 16.29
N VAL A 188 -0.99 14.78 15.28
CA VAL A 188 -0.30 13.48 15.38
C VAL A 188 1.08 13.51 14.75
N THR A 189 2.00 12.68 15.26
CA THR A 189 3.38 12.57 14.77
C THR A 189 3.40 12.10 13.32
N LYS A 190 4.07 12.87 12.46
CA LYS A 190 4.11 12.65 11.01
C LYS A 190 5.21 11.64 10.65
N TYR A 191 4.86 10.51 10.04
CA TYR A 191 5.83 9.53 9.56
C TYR A 191 6.59 10.07 8.34
N LYS A 192 7.93 10.16 8.42
CA LYS A 192 8.81 10.59 7.32
C LYS A 192 9.69 9.42 6.86
N PRO A 193 9.34 8.72 5.76
CA PRO A 193 10.12 7.57 5.28
C PRO A 193 11.54 7.93 4.81
N GLU A 194 11.79 9.20 4.49
CA GLU A 194 13.08 9.71 4.00
C GLU A 194 14.19 9.68 5.06
N GLU A 195 13.85 9.78 6.35
CA GLU A 195 14.84 9.75 7.44
C GLU A 195 15.63 8.44 7.43
N HIS A 196 14.93 7.31 7.24
CA HIS A 196 15.59 6.02 7.14
C HIS A 196 16.46 5.91 5.89
N TYR A 197 15.99 6.34 4.72
CA TYR A 197 16.79 6.29 3.48
C TYR A 197 18.06 7.13 3.58
N ASN A 198 17.93 8.38 4.03
CA ASN A 198 19.07 9.29 4.20
C ASN A 198 20.06 8.77 5.24
N ALA A 199 19.61 8.05 6.27
CA ALA A 199 20.47 7.47 7.29
C ALA A 199 21.34 6.29 6.78
N VAL A 200 21.04 5.70 5.62
CA VAL A 200 21.79 4.56 5.07
C VAL A 200 22.42 4.82 3.70
N LYS A 201 21.97 5.82 2.93
CA LYS A 201 22.39 6.00 1.53
C LYS A 201 23.91 6.17 1.32
N ASP A 202 24.61 6.76 2.28
CA ASP A 202 26.06 7.01 2.21
C ASP A 202 26.89 5.97 2.99
N LYS A 203 26.26 4.92 3.52
CA LYS A 203 26.95 3.88 4.30
C LYS A 203 27.48 2.77 3.42
N TRP A 204 28.80 2.63 3.40
CA TRP A 204 29.53 1.58 2.68
C TRP A 204 29.41 0.17 3.30
N TYR A 205 28.98 0.06 4.56
CA TYR A 205 28.58 -1.18 5.23
C TYR A 205 27.58 -0.88 6.37
N GLY A 206 26.73 -1.84 6.75
CA GLY A 206 25.80 -1.66 7.87
C GLY A 206 25.08 -2.94 8.30
N LEU A 207 25.32 -3.39 9.53
CA LEU A 207 24.60 -4.48 10.20
C LEU A 207 23.58 -3.96 11.24
N ARG A 208 23.41 -2.64 11.35
CA ARG A 208 22.57 -1.99 12.37
C ARG A 208 21.41 -1.25 11.72
N THR A 209 20.20 -1.53 12.20
CA THR A 209 18.98 -0.82 11.84
C THR A 209 19.12 0.65 12.23
N PRO A 210 18.83 1.61 11.32
CA PRO A 210 18.81 3.02 11.65
C PRO A 210 17.78 3.28 12.76
N ASP A 211 18.21 3.92 13.85
CA ASP A 211 17.30 4.30 14.94
C ASP A 211 16.44 5.47 14.43
N GLY A 212 15.12 5.25 14.33
CA GLY A 212 14.16 6.17 13.70
C GLY A 212 13.56 7.18 14.69
N ARG A 213 14.38 7.76 15.56
CA ARG A 213 13.97 8.76 16.54
C ARG A 213 14.25 10.18 16.09
#